data_AF-A0A383WNB8-F1
#
_entry.id   AF-A0A383WNB8-F1
#
_cell.length_a   1.000
_cell.length_b   1.000
_cell.length_c   1.000
_cell.angle_alpha   90.00
_cell.angle_beta   90.00
_cell.angle_gamma   90.00
#
_symmetry.space_group_name_H-M   'P 1'
#
loop_
_entity.id
_entity.type
_entity.pdbx_description
1 polymer ?
#
loop_
_entity_poly.entity_id
_entity_poly.type
_entity_poly.pdbx_seq_one_letter_code
_entity_poly.pdbx_strand_id
1 'polypeptide(L)'
;MRGRTTWVIGDSMSKDFFKALKCFMIEFQDLATYHASNNYTAMHLLDSIPGFGEPHCVHMPQRTRLCQVHTIQGDLFIEGNRTKIGVLPLLQQSMAHPNDIFIVNFGLWHGETKQPEYKDNLHQLGKFYTATKDKFPNLFWFETPKQHFDSADGDYKVPWIGTRKGPFTCQPVQGLSMDKEGALHAEAGNAVADYVMKGSWRNIMAREILIEQYKLPVIPVYNSSATAWQFHRVNFDGQECSHYCHPSIPQLWVWVLKQTLQKYGLKPVENWQEGKRHKPGCATVMDRDEGQYGGAKTIDLLLRQQQQWQQKQREQRAAKLRAQQQQQQGWLSWLLGLRRTAAPDSAPVPLQKVQLMDGIAVFPADKATDGASSGSSSSSSSNEKTLHPWQGLEKVLKGQQQQQQRRQHHRRQRQAKSDGDG
;
A
#
# COMPACT_ATOMS: atom_id res chain seq x y z
N MET A 1 10.39 -21.86 -3.09
CA MET A 1 10.01 -21.20 -4.37
C MET A 1 10.69 -21.80 -5.61
N ARG A 2 11.86 -22.44 -5.49
CA ARG A 2 12.56 -23.11 -6.61
C ARG A 2 11.63 -23.96 -7.48
N GLY A 3 11.69 -23.76 -8.81
CA GLY A 3 10.90 -24.50 -9.80
C GLY A 3 9.41 -24.16 -9.86
N ARG A 4 8.96 -23.10 -9.17
CA ARG A 4 7.54 -22.69 -9.09
C ARG A 4 7.36 -21.26 -9.61
N THR A 5 6.15 -20.94 -10.04
CA THR A 5 5.70 -19.56 -10.16
C THR A 5 5.11 -19.12 -8.83
N THR A 6 5.49 -17.95 -8.34
CA THR A 6 4.81 -17.27 -7.24
C THR A 6 3.94 -16.18 -7.84
N TRP A 7 2.62 -16.36 -7.77
CA TRP A 7 1.60 -15.41 -8.20
C TRP A 7 1.19 -14.53 -7.03
N VAL A 8 1.50 -13.24 -7.07
CA VAL A 8 1.06 -12.22 -6.13
C VAL A 8 -0.11 -11.47 -6.75
N ILE A 9 -1.33 -11.79 -6.33
CA ILE A 9 -2.56 -11.29 -6.93
C ILE A 9 -3.26 -10.40 -5.92
N GLY A 10 -3.50 -9.14 -6.28
CA GLY A 10 -4.24 -8.27 -5.37
C GLY A 10 -4.11 -6.79 -5.62
N ASP A 11 -4.44 -6.04 -4.57
CA ASP A 11 -4.45 -4.59 -4.64
C ASP A 11 -3.05 -3.96 -4.60
N SER A 12 -2.98 -2.66 -4.32
CA SER A 12 -1.72 -1.92 -4.27
C SER A 12 -0.79 -2.35 -3.13
N MET A 13 -1.28 -2.98 -2.06
CA MET A 13 -0.45 -3.56 -1.01
C MET A 13 0.26 -4.81 -1.51
N SER A 14 -0.43 -5.62 -2.32
CA SER A 14 0.20 -6.74 -3.02
C SER A 14 1.27 -6.28 -4.01
N LYS A 15 1.09 -5.11 -4.66
CA LYS A 15 2.15 -4.48 -5.48
C LYS A 15 3.37 -4.10 -4.64
N ASP A 16 3.18 -3.46 -3.48
CA ASP A 16 4.29 -3.12 -2.58
C ASP A 16 5.01 -4.40 -2.10
N PHE A 17 4.26 -5.43 -1.70
CA PHE A 17 4.84 -6.73 -1.34
C PHE A 17 5.63 -7.37 -2.49
N PHE A 18 5.06 -7.37 -3.71
CA PHE A 18 5.75 -7.90 -4.89
C PHE A 18 7.04 -7.14 -5.20
N LYS A 19 7.06 -5.81 -5.06
CA LYS A 19 8.28 -5.01 -5.22
C LYS A 19 9.35 -5.44 -4.22
N ALA A 20 9.00 -5.58 -2.95
CA ALA A 20 9.94 -6.04 -1.92
C ALA A 20 10.46 -7.46 -2.20
N LEU A 21 9.56 -8.38 -2.59
CA LEU A 21 9.93 -9.74 -2.96
C LEU A 21 10.85 -9.78 -4.18
N LYS A 22 10.55 -8.99 -5.23
CA LYS A 22 11.39 -8.84 -6.42
C LYS A 22 12.78 -8.31 -6.06
N CYS A 23 12.85 -7.23 -5.29
CA CYS A 23 14.12 -6.64 -4.85
C CYS A 23 14.95 -7.60 -4.00
N PHE A 24 14.32 -8.34 -3.07
CA PHE A 24 15.05 -9.36 -2.31
C PHE A 24 15.58 -10.48 -3.20
N MET A 25 14.75 -10.95 -4.14
CA MET A 25 15.10 -12.09 -4.97
C MET A 25 16.15 -11.76 -6.04
N ILE A 26 16.24 -10.50 -6.48
CA ILE A 26 17.20 -10.07 -7.51
C ILE A 26 18.64 -10.13 -7.03
N GLU A 27 18.88 -10.04 -5.72
CA GLU A 27 20.21 -10.20 -5.11
C GLU A 27 20.81 -11.60 -5.33
N PHE A 28 19.96 -12.59 -5.61
CA PHE A 28 20.35 -13.96 -5.90
C PHE A 28 20.36 -14.28 -7.41
N GLN A 29 20.12 -13.29 -8.26
CA GLN A 29 20.06 -13.44 -9.70
C GLN A 29 21.30 -12.88 -10.37
N ASP A 30 21.80 -13.61 -11.36
CA ASP A 30 22.68 -13.02 -12.35
C ASP A 30 21.88 -12.05 -13.23
N LEU A 31 22.07 -10.75 -13.00
CA LEU A 31 21.39 -9.67 -13.72
C LEU A 31 21.56 -9.74 -15.24
N ALA A 32 22.61 -10.40 -15.73
CA ALA A 32 22.80 -10.62 -17.17
C ALA A 32 21.71 -11.51 -17.79
N THR A 33 21.00 -12.29 -16.98
CA THR A 33 19.96 -13.25 -17.41
C THR A 33 18.54 -12.81 -17.06
N TYR A 34 18.36 -11.53 -16.70
CA TYR A 34 17.05 -11.00 -16.35
C TYR A 34 16.14 -10.89 -17.57
N HIS A 35 15.03 -11.62 -17.55
CA HIS A 35 13.98 -11.54 -18.57
C HIS A 35 12.63 -11.31 -17.89
N ALA A 36 11.94 -10.23 -18.27
CA ALA A 36 10.49 -10.15 -18.04
C ALA A 36 9.77 -11.18 -18.93
N SER A 37 8.54 -11.61 -18.60
CA SER A 37 7.82 -12.65 -19.36
C SER A 37 7.21 -12.14 -20.67
N ASN A 38 7.26 -12.94 -21.75
CA ASN A 38 6.76 -12.61 -23.09
C ASN A 38 5.45 -13.29 -23.49
N ASN A 39 4.69 -13.88 -22.56
CA ASN A 39 3.42 -14.54 -22.92
C ASN A 39 2.33 -13.51 -23.23
N TYR A 40 2.45 -12.80 -24.35
CA TYR A 40 1.60 -11.68 -24.75
C TYR A 40 0.12 -12.04 -24.74
N THR A 41 -0.27 -13.23 -25.17
CA THR A 41 -1.69 -13.65 -25.15
C THR A 41 -2.23 -13.74 -23.73
N ALA A 42 -1.48 -14.37 -22.83
CA ALA A 42 -1.84 -14.45 -21.42
C ALA A 42 -1.87 -13.06 -20.77
N MET A 43 -0.88 -12.22 -21.08
CA MET A 43 -0.81 -10.87 -20.56
C MET A 43 -1.96 -10.01 -21.08
N HIS A 44 -2.32 -10.15 -22.36
CA HIS A 44 -3.44 -9.44 -22.97
C HIS A 44 -4.80 -9.89 -22.40
N LEU A 45 -4.99 -11.18 -22.12
CA LEU A 45 -6.20 -11.66 -21.47
C LEU A 45 -6.34 -11.10 -20.06
N LEU A 46 -5.25 -11.03 -19.29
CA LEU A 46 -5.27 -10.41 -17.96
C LEU A 46 -5.44 -8.88 -18.03
N ASP A 47 -4.82 -8.22 -19.00
CA ASP A 47 -4.95 -6.77 -19.26
C ASP A 47 -6.36 -6.40 -19.70
N SER A 48 -7.06 -7.33 -20.37
CA SER A 48 -8.48 -7.16 -20.73
C SER A 48 -9.44 -7.20 -19.54
N ILE A 49 -8.97 -7.54 -18.33
CA ILE A 49 -9.79 -7.56 -17.11
C ILE A 49 -10.00 -6.12 -16.61
N PRO A 50 -11.23 -5.58 -16.64
CA PRO A 50 -11.51 -4.25 -16.10
C PRO A 50 -11.16 -4.16 -14.62
N GLY A 51 -10.37 -3.15 -14.26
CA GLY A 51 -9.92 -2.92 -12.88
C GLY A 51 -8.41 -3.01 -12.66
N PHE A 52 -7.61 -2.80 -13.71
CA PHE A 52 -6.13 -2.73 -13.73
C PHE A 52 -5.42 -4.08 -13.65
N GLY A 53 -5.71 -5.00 -14.57
CA GLY A 53 -4.98 -6.26 -14.69
C GLY A 53 -3.67 -6.14 -15.46
N GLU A 54 -2.71 -5.33 -15.01
CA GLU A 54 -1.35 -5.34 -15.59
C GLU A 54 -0.54 -6.48 -14.96
N PRO A 55 -0.43 -7.66 -15.61
CA PRO A 55 0.43 -8.70 -15.10
C PRO A 55 1.90 -8.34 -15.35
N HIS A 56 2.71 -8.47 -14.31
CA HIS A 56 4.15 -8.28 -14.41
C HIS A 56 4.85 -9.53 -13.90
N CYS A 57 5.61 -10.20 -14.76
CA CYS A 57 6.34 -11.41 -14.40
C CYS A 57 7.84 -11.25 -14.61
N VAL A 58 8.62 -11.77 -13.66
CA VAL A 58 10.07 -11.80 -13.66
C VAL A 58 10.54 -13.24 -13.59
N HIS A 59 11.48 -13.61 -14.46
CA HIS A 59 12.15 -14.90 -14.41
C HIS A 59 13.37 -14.81 -13.49
N MET A 60 13.44 -15.76 -12.56
CA MET A 60 14.52 -15.90 -11.59
C MET A 60 15.30 -17.20 -11.89
N PRO A 61 16.52 -17.36 -11.33
CA PRO A 61 17.28 -18.60 -11.45
C PRO A 61 16.48 -19.82 -10.99
N GLN A 62 16.96 -21.01 -11.38
CA GLN A 62 16.39 -22.29 -10.96
C GLN A 62 14.89 -22.41 -11.29
N ARG A 63 14.50 -21.83 -12.44
CA ARG A 63 13.14 -21.87 -13.01
C ARG A 63 12.07 -21.30 -12.10
N THR A 64 12.44 -20.40 -11.21
CA THR A 64 11.48 -19.63 -10.41
C THR A 64 10.94 -18.49 -11.24
N ARG A 65 9.65 -18.20 -11.10
CA ARG A 65 9.02 -17.01 -11.68
C ARG A 65 8.29 -16.25 -10.58
N LEU A 66 8.38 -14.93 -10.60
CA LEU A 66 7.58 -14.07 -9.73
C LEU A 66 6.63 -13.31 -10.63
N CYS A 67 5.33 -13.52 -10.46
CA CYS A 67 4.29 -12.85 -11.24
C CYS A 67 3.42 -12.03 -10.31
N GLN A 68 3.07 -10.83 -10.72
CA GLN A 68 2.10 -9.99 -10.05
C GLN A 68 0.90 -9.82 -10.97
N VAL A 69 -0.31 -9.88 -10.44
CA VAL A 69 -1.55 -9.54 -11.15
C VAL A 69 -2.30 -8.56 -10.29
N HIS A 70 -2.58 -7.37 -10.81
CA HIS A 70 -3.26 -6.36 -10.03
C HIS A 70 -4.77 -6.51 -10.14
N THR A 71 -5.40 -6.72 -8.99
CA THR A 71 -6.82 -7.03 -8.87
C THR A 71 -7.31 -6.40 -7.57
N ILE A 72 -7.92 -5.23 -7.67
CA ILE A 72 -8.25 -4.42 -6.49
C ILE A 72 -9.54 -4.85 -5.77
N GLN A 73 -10.44 -5.55 -6.45
CA GLN A 73 -11.74 -5.94 -5.89
C GLN A 73 -11.87 -7.47 -5.87
N GLY A 74 -12.58 -7.99 -4.85
CA GLY A 74 -12.72 -9.42 -4.63
C GLY A 74 -13.59 -10.12 -5.68
N ASP A 75 -14.57 -9.43 -6.26
CA ASP A 75 -15.47 -9.93 -7.31
C ASP A 75 -14.72 -10.32 -8.60
N LEU A 76 -13.57 -9.69 -8.85
CA LEU A 76 -12.70 -9.98 -9.98
C LEU A 76 -11.88 -11.27 -9.81
N PHE A 77 -11.77 -11.82 -8.59
CA PHE A 77 -10.97 -13.03 -8.36
C PHE A 77 -11.66 -14.28 -8.90
N ILE A 78 -12.97 -14.44 -8.67
CA ILE A 78 -13.72 -15.68 -8.91
C ILE A 78 -14.78 -15.52 -9.99
N GLU A 79 -15.84 -14.76 -9.69
CA GLU A 79 -17.06 -14.71 -10.51
C GLU A 79 -16.89 -13.84 -11.76
N GLY A 80 -15.98 -12.87 -11.72
CA GLY A 80 -15.67 -12.06 -12.88
C GLY A 80 -16.91 -11.31 -13.36
N ASN A 81 -17.74 -10.74 -12.48
CA ASN A 81 -18.97 -10.04 -12.89
C ASN A 81 -18.76 -8.92 -13.94
N ARG A 82 -17.50 -8.50 -14.15
CA ARG A 82 -17.06 -7.56 -15.20
C ARG A 82 -16.24 -8.20 -16.33
N THR A 83 -15.91 -9.48 -16.23
CA THR A 83 -15.17 -10.30 -17.18
C THR A 83 -16.01 -11.52 -17.59
N LYS A 84 -15.51 -12.36 -18.50
CA LYS A 84 -16.12 -13.69 -18.73
C LYS A 84 -15.63 -14.73 -17.72
N ILE A 85 -14.53 -14.46 -17.03
CA ILE A 85 -13.84 -15.38 -16.13
C ILE A 85 -13.04 -14.59 -15.08
N GLY A 86 -13.09 -15.00 -13.82
CA GLY A 86 -12.26 -14.41 -12.76
C GLY A 86 -10.76 -14.73 -12.93
N VAL A 87 -9.91 -13.94 -12.26
CA VAL A 87 -8.44 -14.07 -12.35
C VAL A 87 -7.96 -15.46 -11.92
N LEU A 88 -8.45 -15.99 -10.80
CA LEU A 88 -7.98 -17.29 -10.28
C LEU A 88 -8.38 -18.46 -11.19
N PRO A 89 -9.65 -18.61 -11.62
CA PRO A 89 -10.02 -19.62 -12.60
C PRO A 89 -9.22 -19.53 -13.90
N LEU A 90 -9.02 -18.31 -14.43
CA LEU A 90 -8.25 -18.11 -15.68
C LEU A 90 -6.81 -18.60 -15.53
N LEU A 91 -6.13 -18.20 -14.46
CA LEU A 91 -4.76 -18.62 -14.17
C LEU A 91 -4.68 -20.14 -14.02
N GLN A 92 -5.55 -20.74 -13.20
CA GLN A 92 -5.55 -22.19 -12.95
C GLN A 92 -5.86 -23.02 -14.20
N GLN A 93 -6.72 -22.54 -15.09
CA GLN A 93 -7.08 -23.25 -16.32
C GLN A 93 -5.98 -23.20 -17.38
N SER A 94 -5.26 -22.08 -17.50
CA SER A 94 -4.47 -21.79 -18.71
C SER A 94 -2.99 -21.54 -18.49
N MET A 95 -2.58 -21.05 -17.30
CA MET A 95 -1.23 -20.50 -17.07
C MET A 95 -0.48 -21.14 -15.92
N ALA A 96 -1.17 -21.47 -14.83
CA ALA A 96 -0.56 -21.91 -13.60
C ALA A 96 -0.36 -23.43 -13.57
N HIS A 97 0.69 -23.85 -12.87
CA HIS A 97 0.92 -25.24 -12.55
C HIS A 97 0.31 -25.59 -11.18
N PRO A 98 -0.15 -26.83 -10.93
CA PRO A 98 -0.61 -27.29 -9.60
C PRO A 98 0.32 -26.95 -8.42
N ASN A 99 1.63 -26.92 -8.70
CA ASN A 99 2.68 -26.62 -7.72
C ASN A 99 3.03 -25.13 -7.62
N ASP A 100 2.40 -24.24 -8.38
CA ASP A 100 2.62 -22.81 -8.22
C ASP A 100 2.08 -22.32 -6.87
N ILE A 101 2.61 -21.19 -6.40
CA ILE A 101 2.24 -20.54 -5.13
C ILE A 101 1.36 -19.35 -5.48
N PHE A 102 0.22 -19.21 -4.82
CA PHE A 102 -0.70 -18.08 -5.00
C PHE A 102 -0.80 -17.31 -3.69
N ILE A 103 -0.55 -16.02 -3.75
CA ILE A 103 -0.62 -15.09 -2.62
C ILE A 103 -1.67 -14.06 -2.99
N VAL A 104 -2.78 -14.04 -2.27
CA VAL A 104 -3.96 -13.25 -2.63
C VAL A 104 -4.34 -12.22 -1.57
N ASN A 105 -4.73 -11.02 -1.98
CA ASN A 105 -5.29 -9.97 -1.10
C ASN A 105 -6.17 -8.99 -1.89
N PHE A 106 -7.24 -8.47 -1.28
CA PHE A 106 -8.07 -7.42 -1.88
C PHE A 106 -8.69 -6.48 -0.82
N GLY A 107 -8.07 -6.34 0.35
CA GLY A 107 -8.73 -5.66 1.47
C GLY A 107 -8.74 -4.13 1.37
N LEU A 108 -7.69 -3.51 0.83
CA LEU A 108 -7.47 -2.06 0.96
C LEU A 108 -8.59 -1.22 0.32
N TRP A 109 -9.11 -1.70 -0.81
CA TRP A 109 -10.12 -0.99 -1.62
C TRP A 109 -11.55 -1.18 -1.13
N HIS A 110 -11.77 -2.01 -0.12
CA HIS A 110 -13.08 -2.12 0.51
C HIS A 110 -13.14 -1.11 1.66
N GLY A 111 -13.89 -0.02 1.45
CA GLY A 111 -14.27 0.90 2.51
C GLY A 111 -15.35 0.29 3.41
N GLU A 112 -15.68 0.95 4.52
CA GLU A 112 -16.68 0.44 5.48
C GLU A 112 -18.07 0.23 4.85
N THR A 113 -18.47 1.11 3.92
CA THR A 113 -19.73 0.97 3.18
C THR A 113 -19.76 -0.24 2.24
N LYS A 114 -18.62 -0.89 2.02
CA LYS A 114 -18.46 -2.10 1.20
C LYS A 114 -18.20 -3.36 2.03
N GLN A 115 -18.40 -3.30 3.35
CA GLN A 115 -18.26 -4.47 4.22
C GLN A 115 -19.10 -5.69 3.78
N PRO A 116 -20.39 -5.55 3.40
CA PRO A 116 -21.18 -6.69 2.94
C PRO A 116 -20.58 -7.34 1.68
N GLU A 117 -20.22 -6.52 0.69
CA GLU A 117 -19.58 -6.99 -0.55
C GLU A 117 -18.23 -7.67 -0.27
N TYR A 118 -17.43 -7.12 0.64
CA TYR A 118 -16.17 -7.74 1.07
C TYR A 118 -16.40 -9.11 1.70
N LYS A 119 -17.40 -9.21 2.59
CA LYS A 119 -17.77 -10.47 3.24
C LYS A 119 -18.17 -11.54 2.22
N ASP A 120 -19.01 -11.17 1.25
CA ASP A 120 -19.43 -12.08 0.17
C ASP A 120 -18.23 -12.53 -0.67
N ASN A 121 -17.33 -11.60 -1.03
CA ASN A 121 -16.11 -11.90 -1.76
C ASN A 121 -15.17 -12.86 -0.99
N LEU A 122 -15.07 -12.73 0.34
CA LEU A 122 -14.31 -13.68 1.17
C LEU A 122 -14.94 -15.08 1.13
N HIS A 123 -16.27 -15.19 1.22
CA HIS A 123 -16.94 -16.48 1.07
C HIS A 123 -16.74 -17.08 -0.32
N GLN A 124 -16.79 -16.28 -1.39
CA GLN A 124 -16.51 -16.75 -2.75
C GLN A 124 -15.08 -17.30 -2.87
N LEU A 125 -14.09 -16.57 -2.36
CA LEU A 125 -12.70 -17.03 -2.34
C LEU A 125 -12.54 -18.34 -1.53
N GLY A 126 -13.16 -18.41 -0.35
CA GLY A 126 -13.12 -19.59 0.51
C GLY A 126 -13.75 -20.82 -0.14
N LYS A 127 -14.92 -20.67 -0.78
CA LYS A 127 -15.56 -21.74 -1.57
C LYS A 127 -14.67 -22.19 -2.72
N PHE A 128 -14.10 -21.25 -3.46
CA PHE A 128 -13.18 -21.56 -4.57
C PHE A 128 -11.94 -22.32 -4.10
N TYR A 129 -11.34 -21.92 -2.97
CA TYR A 129 -10.23 -22.64 -2.37
C TYR A 129 -10.61 -24.08 -2.02
N THR A 130 -11.71 -24.28 -1.30
CA THR A 130 -12.18 -25.63 -0.95
C THR A 130 -12.38 -26.51 -2.18
N ALA A 131 -12.92 -25.95 -3.27
CA ALA A 131 -13.16 -26.69 -4.52
C ALA A 131 -11.89 -27.00 -5.32
N THR A 132 -10.79 -26.26 -5.10
CA THR A 132 -9.58 -26.35 -5.94
C THR A 132 -8.32 -26.76 -5.19
N LYS A 133 -8.32 -26.79 -3.86
CA LYS A 133 -7.13 -27.04 -3.02
C LYS A 133 -6.43 -28.37 -3.30
N ASP A 134 -7.15 -29.39 -3.76
CA ASP A 134 -6.53 -30.68 -4.12
C ASP A 134 -5.65 -30.56 -5.38
N LYS A 135 -6.00 -29.63 -6.29
CA LYS A 135 -5.23 -29.35 -7.52
C LYS A 135 -4.25 -28.19 -7.33
N PHE A 136 -4.59 -27.19 -6.52
CA PHE A 136 -3.79 -26.00 -6.27
C PHE A 136 -3.66 -25.74 -4.76
N PRO A 137 -2.89 -26.57 -4.03
CA PRO A 137 -2.86 -26.53 -2.56
C PRO A 137 -2.17 -25.30 -1.98
N ASN A 138 -1.34 -24.60 -2.77
CA ASN A 138 -0.49 -23.52 -2.27
C ASN A 138 -1.13 -22.14 -2.46
N LEU A 139 -2.39 -21.99 -2.05
CA LEU A 139 -3.09 -20.70 -2.00
C LEU A 139 -3.03 -20.13 -0.59
N PHE A 140 -2.55 -18.89 -0.48
CA PHE A 140 -2.35 -18.19 0.80
C PHE A 140 -3.07 -16.84 0.78
N TRP A 141 -3.83 -16.57 1.84
CA TRP A 141 -4.34 -15.24 2.12
C TRP A 141 -3.23 -14.37 2.70
N PHE A 142 -2.93 -13.25 2.04
CA PHE A 142 -2.05 -12.22 2.58
C PHE A 142 -2.92 -11.23 3.35
N GLU A 143 -2.71 -11.12 4.67
CA GLU A 143 -3.49 -10.19 5.49
C GLU A 143 -3.36 -8.76 4.98
N THR A 144 -4.41 -7.98 5.14
CA THR A 144 -4.41 -6.57 4.71
C THR A 144 -3.58 -5.77 5.70
N PRO A 145 -2.46 -5.16 5.31
CA PRO A 145 -1.62 -4.39 6.23
C PRO A 145 -2.35 -3.15 6.75
N LYS A 146 -1.90 -2.63 7.90
CA LYS A 146 -2.56 -1.54 8.60
C LYS A 146 -2.32 -0.18 7.93
N GLN A 147 -3.38 0.62 7.78
CA GLN A 147 -3.28 2.04 7.43
C GLN A 147 -3.12 2.89 8.70
N HIS A 148 -2.56 4.09 8.58
CA HIS A 148 -2.33 5.00 9.72
C HIS A 148 -2.80 6.43 9.44
N PHE A 149 -4.00 6.61 8.88
CA PHE A 149 -4.58 7.94 8.71
C PHE A 149 -4.85 8.60 10.07
N ASP A 150 -5.02 9.92 10.03
CA ASP A 150 -5.48 10.72 11.17
C ASP A 150 -6.96 10.41 11.50
N SER A 151 -7.20 9.22 12.03
CA SER A 151 -8.48 8.69 12.51
C SER A 151 -8.21 7.83 13.74
N ALA A 152 -9.21 7.63 14.60
CA ALA A 152 -9.02 6.94 15.87
C ALA A 152 -8.40 5.55 15.72
N ASP A 153 -8.83 4.79 14.72
CA ASP A 153 -8.31 3.46 14.44
C ASP A 153 -7.21 3.46 13.37
N GLY A 154 -6.88 4.58 12.71
CA GLY A 154 -5.91 4.66 11.62
C GLY A 154 -6.44 4.26 10.23
N ASP A 155 -7.69 3.81 10.12
CA ASP A 155 -8.26 3.44 8.81
C ASP A 155 -8.67 4.68 8.00
N TYR A 156 -8.64 4.56 6.67
CA TYR A 156 -9.16 5.59 5.78
C TYR A 156 -10.69 5.65 5.85
N LYS A 157 -11.25 6.74 6.37
CA LYS A 157 -12.71 6.93 6.56
C LYS A 157 -13.40 7.76 5.48
N VAL A 158 -12.66 8.40 4.58
CA VAL A 158 -13.26 9.32 3.59
C VAL A 158 -13.93 8.51 2.47
N PRO A 159 -15.12 8.90 1.98
CA PRO A 159 -15.69 8.32 0.78
C PRO A 159 -14.67 8.36 -0.36
N TRP A 160 -14.35 7.19 -0.94
CA TRP A 160 -13.32 7.01 -1.97
C TRP A 160 -13.51 7.90 -3.22
N ILE A 161 -14.70 8.49 -3.41
CA ILE A 161 -15.04 9.32 -4.56
C ILE A 161 -15.06 10.80 -4.12
N GLY A 162 -13.95 11.50 -4.32
CA GLY A 162 -14.01 12.89 -4.77
C GLY A 162 -13.37 14.02 -3.98
N THR A 163 -12.71 13.84 -2.82
CA THR A 163 -12.40 15.06 -2.01
C THR A 163 -11.05 15.20 -1.31
N ARG A 164 -10.13 14.22 -1.29
CA ARG A 164 -8.77 14.51 -0.77
C ARG A 164 -7.70 13.63 -1.41
N LYS A 165 -6.83 14.26 -2.19
CA LYS A 165 -5.58 13.68 -2.70
C LYS A 165 -4.42 14.35 -1.98
N GLY A 166 -4.05 13.81 -0.82
CA GLY A 166 -2.90 14.25 -0.05
C GLY A 166 -2.82 15.77 0.26
N PRO A 167 -1.75 16.21 0.94
CA PRO A 167 -0.97 15.38 1.85
C PRO A 167 -1.85 14.90 3.01
N PHE A 168 -1.65 13.66 3.44
CA PHE A 168 -2.26 13.10 4.64
C PHE A 168 -1.33 13.26 5.84
N THR A 169 -1.89 13.22 7.04
CA THR A 169 -1.11 13.11 8.28
C THR A 169 -1.19 11.67 8.74
N CYS A 170 -0.05 11.02 8.92
CA CYS A 170 -0.03 9.66 9.46
C CYS A 170 0.22 9.69 10.97
N GLN A 171 -0.52 8.90 11.73
CA GLN A 171 -0.48 8.90 13.19
C GLN A 171 -0.45 7.48 13.77
N PRO A 172 0.21 7.26 14.93
CA PRO A 172 0.08 6.00 15.65
C PRO A 172 -1.36 5.80 16.12
N VAL A 173 -1.78 4.54 16.23
CA VAL A 173 -2.99 4.18 16.96
C VAL A 173 -2.69 4.29 18.46
N GLN A 174 -3.39 5.19 19.14
CA GLN A 174 -3.17 5.46 20.57
C GLN A 174 -3.46 4.23 21.42
N GLY A 175 -2.58 3.93 22.39
CA GLY A 175 -2.68 2.77 23.27
C GLY A 175 -2.35 1.43 22.60
N LEU A 176 -1.87 1.41 21.35
CA LEU A 176 -1.37 0.21 20.70
C LEU A 176 0.16 0.16 20.77
N SER A 177 0.70 -0.99 21.19
CA SER A 177 2.14 -1.24 21.23
C SER A 177 2.49 -2.63 20.66
N MET A 178 3.77 -2.87 20.43
CA MET A 178 4.30 -4.15 19.97
C MET A 178 5.49 -4.54 20.86
N ASP A 179 5.53 -5.79 21.30
CA ASP A 179 6.66 -6.30 22.09
C ASP A 179 7.85 -6.72 21.22
N LYS A 180 8.88 -7.29 21.84
CA LYS A 180 10.11 -7.70 21.16
C LYS A 180 9.91 -8.94 20.28
N GLU A 181 8.88 -9.72 20.58
CA GLU A 181 8.48 -10.94 19.88
C GLU A 181 7.55 -10.63 18.69
N GLY A 182 7.10 -9.39 18.55
CA GLY A 182 6.23 -8.93 17.48
C GLY A 182 4.74 -9.15 17.75
N ALA A 183 4.35 -9.44 18.99
CA ALA A 183 2.96 -9.49 19.39
C ALA A 183 2.43 -8.07 19.72
N LEU A 184 1.19 -7.82 19.33
CA LEU A 184 0.51 -6.55 19.59
C LEU A 184 -0.14 -6.56 20.96
N HIS A 185 -0.07 -5.42 21.65
CA HIS A 185 -0.70 -5.20 22.95
C HIS A 185 -1.54 -3.94 22.92
N ALA A 186 -2.77 -4.04 23.40
CA ALA A 186 -3.67 -2.91 23.61
C ALA A 186 -3.64 -2.48 25.08
N GLU A 187 -3.62 -1.17 25.30
CA GLU A 187 -3.79 -0.56 26.62
C GLU A 187 -5.14 -0.96 27.23
N ALA A 188 -5.14 -1.31 28.52
CA ALA A 188 -6.33 -1.75 29.22
C ALA A 188 -7.45 -0.68 29.18
N GLY A 189 -8.66 -1.08 28.78
CA GLY A 189 -9.80 -0.18 28.64
C GLY A 189 -9.86 0.62 27.33
N ASN A 190 -8.81 0.58 26.49
CA ASN A 190 -8.82 1.24 25.20
C ASN A 190 -9.46 0.34 24.12
N ALA A 191 -10.77 0.52 23.90
CA ALA A 191 -11.54 -0.26 22.95
C ALA A 191 -11.04 -0.15 21.50
N VAL A 192 -10.48 1.01 21.11
CA VAL A 192 -9.95 1.22 19.75
C VAL A 192 -8.65 0.44 19.57
N ALA A 193 -7.73 0.51 20.54
CA ALA A 193 -6.50 -0.27 20.52
C ALA A 193 -6.78 -1.78 20.51
N ASP A 194 -7.73 -2.26 21.32
CA ASP A 194 -8.15 -3.67 21.33
C ASP A 194 -8.71 -4.11 19.97
N TYR A 195 -9.56 -3.28 19.36
CA TYR A 195 -10.10 -3.53 18.03
C TYR A 195 -9.01 -3.58 16.95
N VAL A 196 -8.04 -2.66 16.98
CA VAL A 196 -6.92 -2.65 16.03
C VAL A 196 -5.99 -3.84 16.28
N MET A 197 -5.66 -4.15 17.54
CA MET A 197 -4.86 -5.32 17.91
C MET A 197 -5.43 -6.62 17.31
N LYS A 198 -6.77 -6.74 17.25
CA LYS A 198 -7.49 -7.88 16.65
C LYS A 198 -7.46 -7.93 15.12
N GLY A 199 -6.91 -6.94 14.43
CA GLY A 199 -6.76 -6.93 12.98
C GLY A 199 -7.60 -5.91 12.22
N SER A 200 -8.39 -5.08 12.93
CA SER A 200 -9.52 -4.30 12.39
C SER A 200 -10.53 -5.14 11.60
N TRP A 201 -11.63 -4.54 11.14
CA TRP A 201 -12.76 -5.28 10.56
C TRP A 201 -12.35 -6.15 9.35
N ARG A 202 -11.38 -5.71 8.53
CA ARG A 202 -10.96 -6.44 7.33
C ARG A 202 -10.31 -7.78 7.67
N ASN A 203 -9.38 -7.80 8.63
CA ASN A 203 -8.70 -9.02 9.00
C ASN A 203 -9.51 -9.83 10.02
N ILE A 204 -10.33 -9.21 10.87
CA ILE A 204 -11.30 -9.96 11.71
C ILE A 204 -12.20 -10.82 10.81
N MET A 205 -12.85 -10.22 9.81
CA MET A 205 -13.71 -10.95 8.87
C MET A 205 -12.92 -11.98 8.05
N ALA A 206 -11.73 -11.64 7.56
CA ALA A 206 -10.92 -12.58 6.79
C ALA A 206 -10.44 -13.78 7.64
N ARG A 207 -10.11 -13.57 8.91
CA ARG A 207 -9.72 -14.64 9.85
C ARG A 207 -10.92 -15.57 10.12
N GLU A 208 -12.06 -15.01 10.51
CA GLU A 208 -13.29 -15.78 10.76
C GLU A 208 -13.69 -16.61 9.53
N ILE A 209 -13.71 -15.99 8.34
CA ILE A 209 -14.20 -16.65 7.14
C ILE A 209 -13.12 -17.54 6.53
N LEU A 210 -12.01 -16.98 6.08
CA LEU A 210 -11.04 -17.73 5.30
C LEU A 210 -10.28 -18.75 6.15
N ILE A 211 -9.89 -18.38 7.37
CA ILE A 211 -9.03 -19.24 8.21
C ILE A 211 -9.88 -20.19 9.04
N GLU A 212 -10.87 -19.69 9.77
CA GLU A 212 -11.64 -20.53 10.69
C GLU A 212 -12.65 -21.40 9.94
N GLN A 213 -13.41 -20.84 8.99
CA GLN A 213 -14.40 -21.62 8.24
C GLN A 213 -13.79 -22.43 7.08
N TYR A 214 -12.98 -21.81 6.21
CA TYR A 214 -12.47 -22.47 4.99
C TYR A 214 -11.07 -23.09 5.13
N LYS A 215 -10.39 -22.87 6.26
CA LYS A 215 -9.02 -23.37 6.52
C LYS A 215 -8.01 -22.95 5.44
N LEU A 216 -8.19 -21.77 4.86
CA LEU A 216 -7.23 -21.17 3.93
C LEU A 216 -5.98 -20.72 4.70
N PRO A 217 -4.78 -21.15 4.29
CA PRO A 217 -3.52 -20.68 4.87
C PRO A 217 -3.37 -19.16 4.85
N VAL A 218 -2.74 -18.60 5.88
CA VAL A 218 -2.53 -17.16 6.03
C VAL A 218 -1.05 -16.78 6.07
N ILE A 219 -0.71 -15.64 5.49
CA ILE A 219 0.56 -14.93 5.68
C ILE A 219 0.26 -13.76 6.64
N PRO A 220 0.58 -13.90 7.94
CA PRO A 220 0.11 -12.99 8.99
C PRO A 220 0.96 -11.72 9.07
N VAL A 221 0.84 -10.86 8.06
CA VAL A 221 1.64 -9.63 7.96
C VAL A 221 1.09 -8.47 8.77
N TYR A 222 -0.14 -8.57 9.30
CA TYR A 222 -0.80 -7.43 9.94
C TYR A 222 0.01 -6.84 11.09
N ASN A 223 0.48 -7.68 12.01
CA ASN A 223 1.18 -7.22 13.22
C ASN A 223 2.42 -6.40 12.88
N SER A 224 3.19 -6.83 11.87
CA SER A 224 4.39 -6.12 11.42
C SER A 224 4.14 -4.71 10.90
N SER A 225 2.88 -4.39 10.59
CA SER A 225 2.46 -3.12 10.01
C SER A 225 1.73 -2.23 11.03
N ALA A 226 1.16 -2.79 12.10
CA ALA A 226 0.18 -2.08 12.95
C ALA A 226 0.75 -0.95 13.82
N THR A 227 2.05 -0.97 14.12
CA THR A 227 2.74 0.10 14.85
C THR A 227 3.68 0.92 13.95
N ALA A 228 3.63 0.69 12.64
CA ALA A 228 4.62 1.17 11.67
C ALA A 228 4.18 2.46 10.93
N TRP A 229 3.47 3.35 11.62
CA TRP A 229 2.91 4.58 11.05
C TRP A 229 3.96 5.49 10.40
N GLN A 230 5.18 5.52 10.95
CA GLN A 230 6.29 6.36 10.48
C GLN A 230 6.98 5.83 9.21
N PHE A 231 6.60 4.64 8.72
CA PHE A 231 7.22 4.00 7.55
C PHE A 231 6.44 4.22 6.25
N HIS A 232 5.37 5.02 6.30
CA HIS A 232 4.62 5.34 5.10
C HIS A 232 5.38 6.26 4.16
N ARG A 233 5.13 6.09 2.86
CA ARG A 233 5.85 6.83 1.82
C ARG A 233 5.27 8.20 1.55
N VAL A 234 6.14 9.08 1.05
CA VAL A 234 5.76 10.32 0.38
C VAL A 234 5.68 10.04 -1.13
N ASN A 235 4.55 10.38 -1.76
CA ASN A 235 4.37 10.34 -3.21
C ASN A 235 4.30 11.76 -3.80
N PHE A 236 3.92 11.89 -5.07
CA PHE A 236 3.83 13.20 -5.75
C PHE A 236 2.74 14.12 -5.17
N ASP A 237 1.73 13.56 -4.49
CA ASP A 237 0.66 14.28 -3.78
C ASP A 237 1.01 14.53 -2.29
N GLY A 238 2.23 14.19 -1.85
CA GLY A 238 2.71 14.36 -0.49
C GLY A 238 2.68 13.08 0.34
N GLN A 239 2.57 13.22 1.67
CA GLN A 239 2.53 12.07 2.58
C GLN A 239 1.28 11.23 2.32
N GLU A 240 1.47 9.91 2.18
CA GLU A 240 0.40 8.92 2.04
C GLU A 240 0.43 8.00 3.29
N CYS A 241 -0.70 7.41 3.73
CA CYS A 241 -0.81 6.62 4.98
C CYS A 241 -1.37 5.19 4.80
N SER A 242 -1.36 4.67 3.58
CA SER A 242 -1.72 3.29 3.20
C SER A 242 -0.49 2.51 2.74
N HIS A 243 0.38 3.12 1.94
CA HIS A 243 1.53 2.48 1.31
C HIS A 243 2.82 2.75 2.06
N TYR A 244 3.77 1.83 1.94
CA TYR A 244 5.02 1.90 2.69
C TYR A 244 6.20 2.32 1.81
N CYS A 245 7.21 2.88 2.45
CA CYS A 245 8.52 3.12 1.85
C CYS A 245 9.18 1.81 1.39
N HIS A 246 10.09 1.90 0.42
CA HIS A 246 10.93 0.78 0.01
C HIS A 246 12.39 1.23 0.06
N PRO A 247 13.27 0.57 0.85
CA PRO A 247 12.99 -0.53 1.77
C PRO A 247 12.29 -0.07 3.08
N SER A 248 11.39 -0.89 3.63
CA SER A 248 10.81 -0.78 4.98
C SER A 248 10.03 -2.05 5.39
N ILE A 249 8.80 -1.91 5.90
CA ILE A 249 7.88 -2.97 6.34
C ILE A 249 7.62 -4.04 5.28
N PRO A 250 7.50 -3.73 3.97
CA PRO A 250 7.34 -4.77 2.95
C PRO A 250 8.46 -5.82 2.89
N GLN A 251 9.68 -5.48 3.31
CA GLN A 251 10.80 -6.42 3.39
C GLN A 251 10.61 -7.40 4.56
N LEU A 252 10.04 -6.94 5.67
CA LEU A 252 9.67 -7.83 6.78
C LEU A 252 8.59 -8.83 6.34
N TRP A 253 7.67 -8.44 5.46
CA TRP A 253 6.68 -9.37 4.88
C TRP A 253 7.32 -10.49 4.06
N VAL A 254 8.47 -10.25 3.41
CA VAL A 254 9.22 -11.31 2.71
C VAL A 254 9.74 -12.34 3.70
N TRP A 255 10.20 -11.91 4.88
CA TRP A 255 10.58 -12.81 5.96
C TRP A 255 9.36 -13.56 6.52
N VAL A 256 8.22 -12.89 6.75
CA VAL A 256 6.98 -13.55 7.17
C VAL A 256 6.54 -14.60 6.14
N LEU A 257 6.60 -14.28 4.85
CA LEU A 257 6.33 -15.25 3.77
C LEU A 257 7.24 -16.47 3.91
N LYS A 258 8.56 -16.29 4.08
CA LYS A 258 9.49 -17.41 4.27
C LYS A 258 9.03 -18.32 5.42
N GLN A 259 8.72 -17.75 6.58
CA GLN A 259 8.25 -18.50 7.74
C GLN A 259 6.94 -19.24 7.44
N THR A 260 5.97 -18.58 6.79
CA THR A 260 4.72 -19.22 6.37
C THR A 260 4.98 -20.38 5.42
N LEU A 261 5.77 -20.21 4.37
CA LEU A 261 6.06 -21.29 3.42
C LEU A 261 6.76 -22.48 4.09
N GLN A 262 7.66 -22.22 5.06
CA GLN A 262 8.30 -23.28 5.85
C GLN A 262 7.31 -24.00 6.75
N LYS A 263 6.45 -23.26 7.46
CA LYS A 263 5.38 -23.83 8.31
C LYS A 263 4.45 -24.75 7.54
N TYR A 264 4.11 -24.40 6.30
CA TYR A 264 3.27 -25.22 5.42
C TYR A 264 4.06 -26.27 4.61
N GLY A 265 5.32 -26.53 4.99
CA GLY A 265 6.12 -27.62 4.41
C GLY A 265 6.47 -27.43 2.94
N LEU A 266 6.48 -26.20 2.44
CA LEU A 266 6.72 -25.95 1.03
C LEU A 266 8.20 -26.19 0.68
N LYS A 267 8.47 -27.33 0.04
CA LYS A 267 9.80 -27.72 -0.41
C LYS A 267 10.09 -27.23 -1.84
N PRO A 268 11.39 -27.04 -2.20
CA PRO A 268 11.83 -26.99 -3.59
C PRO A 268 11.22 -28.15 -4.38
N VAL A 269 10.87 -27.92 -5.65
CA VAL A 269 10.46 -29.04 -6.51
C VAL A 269 11.72 -29.78 -6.95
N GLU A 270 11.97 -30.95 -6.35
CA GLU A 270 13.07 -31.85 -6.69
C GLU A 270 12.81 -32.57 -8.03
N ASN A 271 13.86 -32.97 -8.74
CA ASN A 271 13.78 -33.80 -9.96
C ASN A 271 12.92 -33.22 -11.10
N TRP A 272 13.01 -31.91 -11.34
CA TRP A 272 12.43 -31.33 -12.54
C TRP A 272 13.20 -31.80 -13.78
N GLN A 273 12.61 -32.73 -14.55
CA GLN A 273 13.21 -33.12 -15.82
C GLN A 273 13.28 -31.92 -16.77
N GLU A 274 14.47 -31.68 -17.28
CA GLU A 274 14.80 -30.66 -18.26
C GLU A 274 14.06 -30.94 -19.58
N GLY A 275 12.78 -30.52 -19.69
CA GLY A 275 12.05 -30.65 -20.96
C GLY A 275 10.53 -30.51 -20.91
N LYS A 276 9.86 -30.77 -19.77
CA LYS A 276 8.38 -30.88 -19.77
C LYS A 276 7.58 -29.59 -19.61
N ARG A 277 8.20 -28.41 -19.52
CA ARG A 277 7.49 -27.12 -19.75
C ARG A 277 7.53 -26.79 -21.25
N HIS A 278 6.91 -27.64 -22.07
CA HIS A 278 6.70 -27.42 -23.52
C HIS A 278 5.60 -26.38 -23.81
N LYS A 279 5.53 -25.29 -23.05
CA LYS A 279 4.88 -24.07 -23.52
C LYS A 279 6.00 -23.05 -23.74
N PRO A 280 6.35 -22.71 -25.00
CA PRO A 280 7.40 -21.76 -25.30
C PRO A 280 6.94 -20.38 -24.81
N GLY A 281 7.34 -20.05 -23.59
CA GLY A 281 7.11 -18.76 -22.95
C GLY A 281 8.41 -18.02 -22.70
N CYS A 282 9.43 -18.25 -23.54
CA CYS A 282 10.72 -17.59 -23.45
C CYS A 282 11.10 -17.04 -24.82
N ALA A 283 10.75 -15.79 -25.06
CA ALA A 283 11.57 -14.86 -25.83
C ALA A 283 11.94 -13.72 -24.89
N THR A 284 13.13 -13.19 -25.05
CA THR A 284 13.66 -11.98 -24.39
C THR A 284 12.60 -10.88 -24.28
N VAL A 285 12.30 -10.40 -23.07
CA VAL A 285 11.45 -9.21 -22.89
C VAL A 285 12.24 -8.00 -22.47
N MET A 286 11.79 -6.93 -23.12
CA MET A 286 12.19 -5.56 -23.05
C MET A 286 11.35 -4.85 -21.98
N ASP A 287 12.01 -4.14 -21.05
CA ASP A 287 11.36 -3.42 -19.97
C ASP A 287 10.53 -2.24 -20.53
N ARG A 288 9.23 -2.17 -20.23
CA ARG A 288 8.34 -1.08 -20.67
C ARG A 288 8.39 0.05 -19.64
N ASP A 289 8.66 1.26 -20.09
CA ASP A 289 8.57 2.46 -19.26
C ASP A 289 7.09 2.76 -18.95
N GLU A 290 6.68 2.62 -17.68
CA GLU A 290 5.29 2.89 -17.22
C GLU A 290 4.89 4.37 -17.40
N GLY A 291 5.83 5.26 -17.74
CA GLY A 291 5.60 6.70 -17.79
C GLY A 291 4.99 7.26 -19.08
N GLN A 292 5.21 6.65 -20.24
CA GLN A 292 4.74 7.14 -21.55
C GLN A 292 5.13 6.14 -22.64
N TYR A 293 4.33 6.03 -23.70
CA TYR A 293 4.49 5.18 -24.91
C TYR A 293 5.89 5.20 -25.57
N GLY A 294 6.92 4.68 -24.90
CA GLY A 294 8.32 4.70 -25.33
C GLY A 294 8.91 3.30 -25.28
N GLY A 295 9.66 2.95 -26.32
CA GLY A 295 10.38 1.69 -26.41
C GLY A 295 11.34 1.47 -25.24
N ALA A 296 11.77 0.22 -25.07
CA ALA A 296 12.50 -0.19 -23.89
C ALA A 296 13.83 0.54 -23.70
N LYS A 297 14.16 0.80 -22.43
CA LYS A 297 15.45 1.36 -22.02
C LYS A 297 16.43 0.21 -21.78
N THR A 298 17.64 0.33 -22.33
CA THR A 298 18.72 -0.59 -22.00
C THR A 298 19.14 -0.41 -20.53
N ILE A 299 19.76 -1.44 -19.92
CA ILE A 299 20.33 -1.34 -18.56
C ILE A 299 21.27 -0.12 -18.47
N ASP A 300 22.09 0.12 -19.49
CA ASP A 300 22.98 1.28 -19.55
C ASP A 300 22.24 2.62 -19.55
N LEU A 301 21.05 2.69 -20.14
CA LEU A 301 20.23 3.89 -20.12
C LEU A 301 19.62 4.11 -18.73
N LEU A 302 19.16 3.04 -18.07
CA LEU A 302 18.66 3.12 -16.69
C LEU A 302 19.77 3.56 -15.72
N LEU A 303 20.97 2.99 -15.83
CA LEU A 303 22.12 3.37 -15.01
C LEU A 303 22.52 4.83 -15.25
N ARG A 304 22.54 5.29 -16.52
CA ARG A 304 22.80 6.70 -16.84
C ARG A 304 21.74 7.64 -16.26
N GLN A 305 20.46 7.29 -16.35
CA GLN A 305 19.38 8.08 -15.77
C GLN A 305 19.48 8.15 -14.24
N GLN A 306 19.84 7.05 -13.58
CA GLN A 306 20.07 7.02 -12.14
C GLN A 306 21.24 7.92 -11.74
N GLN A 307 22.37 7.86 -12.47
CA GLN A 307 23.52 8.72 -12.24
C GLN A 307 23.19 10.21 -12.43
N GLN A 308 22.46 10.56 -13.50
CA GLN A 308 21.98 11.91 -13.76
C GLN A 308 21.07 12.42 -12.63
N TRP A 309 20.15 11.57 -12.15
CA TRP A 309 19.27 11.91 -11.04
C TRP A 309 20.06 12.15 -9.74
N GLN A 310 21.02 11.29 -9.40
CA GLN A 310 21.90 11.47 -8.25
C GLN A 310 22.76 12.74 -8.35
N GLN A 311 23.23 13.08 -9.55
CA GLN A 311 23.95 14.32 -9.80
C GLN A 311 23.05 15.54 -9.56
N LYS A 312 21.84 15.54 -10.11
CA LYS A 312 20.86 16.63 -9.91
C LYS A 312 20.51 16.82 -8.43
N GLN A 313 20.35 15.74 -7.66
CA GLN A 313 20.12 15.81 -6.22
C GLN A 313 21.32 16.43 -5.48
N ARG A 314 22.56 16.07 -5.86
CA ARG A 314 23.78 16.68 -5.31
C ARG A 314 23.85 18.17 -5.62
N GLU A 315 23.56 18.57 -6.85
CA GLU A 315 23.54 19.98 -7.28
C GLU A 315 22.49 20.80 -6.52
N GLN A 316 21.28 20.25 -6.32
CA GLN A 316 20.23 20.90 -5.54
C GLN A 316 20.62 21.08 -4.07
N ARG A 317 21.24 20.06 -3.44
CA ARG A 317 21.77 20.18 -2.07
C ARG A 317 22.88 21.22 -1.97
N ALA A 318 23.81 21.23 -2.93
CA ALA A 318 24.88 22.22 -3.00
C ALA A 318 24.35 23.64 -3.22
N ALA A 319 23.28 23.81 -4.02
CA ALA A 319 22.62 25.10 -4.22
C ALA A 319 21.96 25.60 -2.92
N LYS A 320 21.24 24.73 -2.20
CA LYS A 320 20.66 25.07 -0.89
C LYS A 320 21.72 25.48 0.14
N LEU A 321 22.82 24.75 0.21
CA LEU A 321 23.95 25.07 1.10
C LEU A 321 24.58 26.43 0.74
N ARG A 322 24.79 26.72 -0.55
CA ARG A 322 25.29 28.02 -1.01
C ARG A 322 24.35 29.16 -0.67
N ALA A 323 23.04 28.98 -0.85
CA ALA A 323 22.03 29.98 -0.48
C ALA A 323 22.05 30.25 1.05
N GLN A 324 22.16 29.20 1.86
CA GLN A 324 22.27 29.33 3.32
C GLN A 324 23.56 30.06 3.73
N GLN A 325 24.69 29.77 3.08
CA GLN A 325 25.95 30.49 3.32
C GLN A 325 25.88 31.96 2.92
N GLN A 326 25.28 32.29 1.78
CA GLN A 326 25.06 33.67 1.35
C GLN A 326 24.16 34.44 2.33
N GLN A 327 23.11 33.80 2.84
CA GLN A 327 22.25 34.38 3.87
C GLN A 327 23.02 34.67 5.17
N GLN A 328 23.87 33.74 5.61
CA GLN A 328 24.74 33.93 6.78
C GLN A 328 25.76 35.07 6.56
N GLN A 329 26.38 35.15 5.38
CA GLN A 329 27.31 36.23 5.03
C GLN A 329 26.61 37.59 4.96
N GLY A 330 25.39 37.64 4.41
CA GLY A 330 24.56 38.84 4.41
C GLY A 330 24.23 39.32 5.82
N TRP A 331 23.89 38.38 6.71
CA TRP A 331 23.63 38.69 8.12
C TRP A 331 24.86 39.22 8.86
N LEU A 332 26.04 38.59 8.65
CA LEU A 332 27.31 39.08 9.20
C LEU A 332 27.69 40.46 8.67
N SER A 333 27.52 40.71 7.37
CA SER A 333 27.81 42.00 6.74
C SER A 333 26.91 43.11 7.29
N TRP A 334 25.63 42.80 7.48
CA TRP A 334 24.67 43.72 8.09
C TRP A 334 25.06 44.08 9.54
N LEU A 335 25.42 43.08 10.36
CA LEU A 335 25.90 43.29 11.73
C LEU A 335 27.18 44.15 11.79
N LEU A 336 28.12 43.91 10.87
CA LEU A 336 29.35 44.71 10.78
C LEU A 336 29.08 46.14 10.30
N GLY A 337 28.09 46.33 9.42
CA GLY A 337 27.62 47.65 8.97
C GLY A 337 27.07 48.49 10.12
N LEU A 338 26.23 47.90 10.98
CA LEU A 338 25.67 48.58 12.16
C LEU A 338 26.75 49.07 13.14
N ARG A 339 27.88 48.36 13.25
CA ARG A 339 29.02 48.79 14.07
C ARG A 339 29.74 50.03 13.53
N ARG A 340 29.74 50.24 12.22
CA ARG A 340 30.43 51.40 11.60
C ARG A 340 29.62 52.68 11.65
N THR A 341 28.30 52.58 11.75
CA THR A 341 27.40 53.75 11.84
C THR A 341 27.19 54.25 13.27
N ALA A 342 27.67 53.52 14.28
CA ALA A 342 27.72 54.01 15.65
C ALA A 342 28.81 55.09 15.73
N ALA A 343 28.40 56.34 15.94
CA ALA A 343 29.30 57.49 16.04
C ALA A 343 30.32 57.29 17.18
N PRO A 344 31.60 57.66 16.99
CA PRO A 344 32.66 57.46 17.98
C PRO A 344 32.48 58.22 19.31
N ASP A 345 31.49 59.11 19.42
CA ASP A 345 31.31 60.00 20.58
C ASP A 345 30.16 59.59 21.52
N SER A 346 29.46 58.49 21.25
CA SER A 346 28.49 57.95 22.21
C SER A 346 29.23 57.19 23.32
N ALA A 347 29.19 57.72 24.54
CA ALA A 347 29.73 57.09 25.75
C ALA A 347 29.38 55.58 25.82
N PRO A 348 30.29 54.72 26.32
CA PRO A 348 30.08 53.28 26.36
C PRO A 348 28.79 52.95 27.12
N VAL A 349 27.77 52.49 26.40
CA VAL A 349 26.58 51.89 27.00
C VAL A 349 27.04 50.64 27.74
N PRO A 350 26.75 50.49 29.05
CA PRO A 350 27.18 49.33 29.80
C PRO A 350 26.61 48.07 29.14
N LEU A 351 27.52 47.19 28.71
CA LEU A 351 27.21 45.85 28.24
C LEU A 351 26.45 45.10 29.33
N GLN A 352 25.12 45.17 29.31
CA GLN A 352 24.30 44.17 29.98
C GLN A 352 24.63 42.83 29.34
N LYS A 353 25.12 41.89 30.16
CA LYS A 353 25.34 40.50 29.79
C LYS A 353 24.09 39.95 29.11
N VAL A 354 24.10 39.87 27.78
CA VAL A 354 23.14 39.06 27.04
C VAL A 354 23.57 37.62 27.29
N GLN A 355 22.92 36.97 28.26
CA GLN A 355 22.98 35.54 28.44
C GLN A 355 22.47 34.89 27.15
N LEU A 356 23.38 34.32 26.36
CA LEU A 356 23.05 33.32 25.38
C LEU A 356 22.39 32.15 26.13
N MET A 357 21.07 32.04 26.00
CA MET A 357 20.36 30.87 26.48
C MET A 357 20.64 29.72 25.52
N ASP A 358 21.55 28.83 25.93
CA ASP A 358 21.63 27.47 25.41
C ASP A 358 20.37 26.71 25.84
N GLY A 359 19.31 26.84 25.06
CA GLY A 359 18.03 26.16 25.28
C GLY A 359 18.07 24.71 24.81
N ILE A 360 18.66 23.81 25.60
CA ILE A 360 18.27 22.40 25.61
C ILE A 360 17.09 22.29 26.57
N ALA A 361 15.89 22.09 26.04
CA ALA A 361 14.68 21.86 26.82
C ALA A 361 14.76 20.48 27.49
N VAL A 362 15.06 20.47 28.79
CA VAL A 362 14.80 19.34 29.69
C VAL A 362 13.49 19.65 30.41
N PHE A 363 12.47 18.84 30.17
CA PHE A 363 11.22 18.89 30.93
C PHE A 363 11.41 18.19 32.29
N PRO A 364 11.04 18.81 33.41
CA PRO A 364 10.90 18.08 34.66
C PRO A 364 9.53 17.39 34.70
N ALA A 365 9.56 16.08 34.91
CA ALA A 365 8.45 15.32 35.43
C ALA A 365 8.20 15.75 36.88
N ASP A 366 6.96 16.00 37.25
CA ASP A 366 6.48 15.56 38.57
C ASP A 366 4.96 15.67 38.76
N LYS A 367 4.47 14.61 39.43
CA LYS A 367 3.41 14.54 40.44
C LYS A 367 1.94 14.39 40.04
N ALA A 368 1.53 13.14 40.23
CA ALA A 368 0.25 12.66 40.70
C ALA A 368 -0.40 13.52 41.80
N THR A 369 -1.72 13.64 41.70
CA THR A 369 -2.62 13.87 42.84
C THR A 369 -3.85 12.99 42.69
N ASP A 370 -4.06 12.16 43.70
CA ASP A 370 -5.31 11.47 44.01
C ASP A 370 -6.42 12.47 44.35
N GLY A 371 -7.67 12.10 44.10
CA GLY A 371 -8.83 12.85 44.58
C GLY A 371 -10.16 12.31 44.07
N ALA A 372 -10.75 11.38 44.81
CA ALA A 372 -12.13 10.92 44.65
C ALA A 372 -13.12 11.91 45.29
N SER A 373 -14.27 12.18 44.65
CA SER A 373 -15.54 12.35 45.36
C SER A 373 -16.75 12.38 44.41
N SER A 374 -17.77 11.65 44.85
CA SER A 374 -19.18 11.58 44.44
C SER A 374 -19.91 12.92 44.24
N GLY A 375 -20.89 12.95 43.35
CA GLY A 375 -21.91 14.00 43.28
C GLY A 375 -22.99 13.74 42.23
N SER A 376 -24.20 13.50 42.70
CA SER A 376 -25.41 13.17 41.94
C SER A 376 -26.17 14.40 41.39
N SER A 377 -26.95 14.13 40.35
CA SER A 377 -28.31 14.63 40.06
C SER A 377 -28.53 15.81 39.10
N SER A 378 -29.66 15.65 38.40
CA SER A 378 -30.58 16.62 37.76
C SER A 378 -30.54 16.78 36.24
N SER A 379 -31.62 16.25 35.68
CA SER A 379 -32.23 16.45 34.37
C SER A 379 -32.69 17.89 34.15
N SER A 380 -32.49 18.42 32.94
CA SER A 380 -33.48 19.30 32.30
C SER A 380 -33.34 19.27 30.78
N SER A 381 -34.50 19.30 30.14
CA SER A 381 -34.80 19.10 28.72
C SER A 381 -34.52 20.34 27.88
N SER A 382 -33.89 20.17 26.71
CA SER A 382 -33.94 21.14 25.62
C SER A 382 -34.36 20.44 24.32
N ASN A 383 -35.49 20.90 23.78
CA ASN A 383 -36.06 20.48 22.50
C ASN A 383 -35.11 20.78 21.33
N GLU A 384 -34.57 19.73 20.71
CA GLU A 384 -33.89 19.82 19.42
C GLU A 384 -34.79 19.25 18.31
N LYS A 385 -35.08 20.10 17.33
CA LYS A 385 -35.83 19.74 16.12
C LYS A 385 -35.01 18.77 15.28
N THR A 386 -35.44 17.51 15.25
CA THR A 386 -34.93 16.46 14.36
C THR A 386 -35.26 16.78 12.90
N LEU A 387 -34.26 17.27 12.16
CA LEU A 387 -34.26 17.25 10.70
C LEU A 387 -33.85 15.86 10.22
N HIS A 388 -34.76 15.17 9.53
CA HIS A 388 -34.56 13.81 9.03
C HIS A 388 -33.37 13.73 8.04
N PRO A 389 -32.31 12.93 8.32
CA PRO A 389 -31.11 12.83 7.49
C PRO A 389 -31.32 12.12 6.12
N TRP A 390 -32.54 11.68 5.81
CA TRP A 390 -32.85 10.92 4.59
C TRP A 390 -33.07 11.79 3.34
N GLN A 391 -33.44 13.07 3.49
CA GLN A 391 -33.76 13.94 2.34
C GLN A 391 -32.52 14.41 1.57
N GLY A 392 -31.35 14.45 2.22
CA GLY A 392 -30.07 14.76 1.55
C GLY A 392 -29.56 13.61 0.70
N LEU A 393 -29.72 12.37 1.18
CA LEU A 393 -29.23 11.17 0.52
C LEU A 393 -29.96 10.90 -0.80
N GLU A 394 -31.28 11.12 -0.83
CA GLU A 394 -32.10 10.90 -2.03
C GLU A 394 -31.75 11.88 -3.16
N LYS A 395 -31.42 13.14 -2.83
CA LYS A 395 -30.94 14.13 -3.81
C LYS A 395 -29.59 13.75 -4.41
N VAL A 396 -28.68 13.23 -3.58
CA VAL A 396 -27.36 12.76 -4.04
C VAL A 396 -27.51 11.55 -4.97
N LEU A 397 -28.34 10.58 -4.61
CA LEU A 397 -28.60 9.38 -5.42
C LEU A 397 -29.26 9.73 -6.77
N LYS A 398 -30.27 10.62 -6.76
CA LYS A 398 -30.91 11.12 -7.99
C LYS A 398 -29.92 11.87 -8.89
N GLY A 399 -29.02 12.67 -8.31
CA GLY A 399 -27.96 13.35 -9.05
C GLY A 399 -26.98 12.39 -9.72
N GLN A 400 -26.57 11.32 -9.01
CA GLN A 400 -25.68 10.29 -9.55
C GLN A 400 -26.33 9.49 -10.69
N GLN A 401 -27.61 9.13 -10.54
CA GLN A 401 -28.35 8.42 -11.57
C GLN A 401 -28.48 9.26 -12.85
N GLN A 402 -28.78 10.56 -12.70
CA GLN A 402 -28.87 11.48 -13.84
C GLN A 402 -27.51 11.69 -14.53
N GLN A 403 -26.42 11.73 -13.77
CA GLN A 403 -25.07 11.84 -14.33
C GLN A 403 -24.64 10.57 -15.09
N GLN A 404 -24.99 9.38 -14.59
CA GLN A 404 -24.77 8.12 -15.31
C GLN A 404 -25.57 8.05 -16.62
N GLN A 405 -26.84 8.45 -16.61
CA GLN A 405 -27.68 8.49 -17.82
C GLN A 405 -27.09 9.42 -18.89
N ARG A 406 -26.58 10.61 -18.50
CA ARG A 406 -25.90 11.53 -19.43
C ARG A 406 -24.63 10.94 -20.05
N ARG A 407 -23.83 10.21 -19.27
CA ARG A 407 -22.62 9.53 -19.77
C ARG A 407 -22.96 8.41 -20.75
N GLN A 408 -24.00 7.62 -20.47
CA GLN A 408 -24.48 6.58 -21.38
C GLN A 408 -25.01 7.18 -22.67
N HIS A 409 -25.75 8.30 -22.60
CA HIS A 409 -26.25 9.00 -23.78
C HIS A 409 -25.11 9.51 -24.66
N HIS A 410 -24.08 10.15 -24.08
CA HIS A 410 -22.91 10.60 -24.85
C HIS A 410 -22.11 9.46 -25.47
N ARG A 411 -22.00 8.31 -24.81
CA ARG A 411 -21.37 7.11 -25.41
C ARG A 411 -22.15 6.62 -26.61
N ARG A 412 -23.48 6.53 -26.51
CA ARG A 412 -24.36 6.14 -27.63
C ARG A 412 -24.26 7.12 -28.80
N GLN A 413 -24.22 8.43 -28.53
CA GLN A 413 -24.04 9.44 -29.59
C GLN A 413 -22.67 9.35 -30.27
N ARG A 414 -21.60 9.01 -29.54
CA ARG A 414 -20.27 8.83 -30.14
C ARG A 414 -20.20 7.57 -30.98
N GLN A 415 -20.86 6.50 -30.55
CA GLN A 415 -20.91 5.22 -31.28
C GLN A 415 -21.79 5.32 -32.53
N ALA A 416 -22.93 6.01 -32.44
CA ALA A 416 -23.75 6.32 -33.62
C ALA A 416 -23.03 7.20 -34.66
N LYS A 417 -22.08 8.04 -34.22
CA LYS A 417 -21.22 8.80 -35.14
C LYS A 417 -20.10 7.96 -35.77
N SER A 418 -19.54 6.99 -35.06
CA SER A 418 -18.53 6.09 -35.65
C SER A 418 -19.14 5.13 -36.68
N ASP A 419 -20.40 4.77 -36.50
CA ASP A 419 -21.08 3.77 -37.33
C ASP A 419 -21.77 4.41 -38.56
N GLY A 420 -21.75 5.74 -38.69
CA GLY A 420 -22.38 6.49 -39.78
C GLY A 420 -21.43 6.99 -40.89
N ASP A 421 -20.12 6.79 -40.73
CA ASP A 421 -19.09 7.16 -41.72
C ASP A 421 -18.55 5.93 -42.51
N GLY A 422 -19.38 4.89 -42.64
CA GLY A 422 -19.06 3.62 -43.34
C GLY A 422 -19.87 3.40 -44.61
#